data_AF-A0A2P7TZQ8-F1
#
_entry.id   AF-A0A2P7TZQ8-F1
#
_cell.length_a   1.000
_cell.length_b   1.000
_cell.length_c   1.000
_cell.angle_alpha   90.00
_cell.angle_beta   90.00
_cell.angle_gamma   90.00
#
_symmetry.space_group_name_H-M   'P 1'
#
loop_
_entity.id
_entity.type
_entity.pdbx_description
1 polymer ?
#
loop_
_entity_poly.entity_id
_entity_poly.type
_entity_poly.pdbx_seq_one_letter_code
_entity_poly.pdbx_strand_id
1 'polypeptide(L)'
;MNNVRFTKMSDSQSYAIVKSQHPLVGGVAGHNFIAVLTPEGNVIHELNGLATSRTGEIKPIGYLPSDKLYIYDEVDVGKFFYNSSQNQEIIFSGSYREVMDKFQIGKYLIPLFNSKNFSYPFIGLGDNSNSAASTLLKGMGLPDPDLGNAITPGEGAY
;
A
#
# COMPACT_ATOMS: atom_id res chain seq x y z
N MET A 1 -10.51 4.72 54.55
CA MET A 1 -10.77 5.79 53.57
C MET A 1 -10.08 5.38 52.28
N ASN A 2 -10.86 5.03 51.25
CA ASN A 2 -10.35 4.52 49.98
C ASN A 2 -9.84 5.67 49.12
N ASN A 3 -8.53 5.72 48.88
CA ASN A 3 -7.96 6.59 47.85
C ASN A 3 -8.17 5.92 46.49
N VAL A 4 -9.17 6.41 45.77
CA VAL A 4 -9.41 6.11 44.35
C VAL A 4 -8.19 6.59 43.56
N ARG A 5 -7.45 5.65 42.97
CA ARG A 5 -6.49 5.94 41.91
C ARG A 5 -7.29 6.32 40.67
N PHE A 6 -7.22 7.58 40.25
CA PHE A 6 -7.58 7.97 38.90
C PHE A 6 -6.48 7.46 37.96
N THR A 7 -6.58 6.20 37.54
CA THR A 7 -5.93 5.76 36.29
C THR A 7 -6.67 6.45 35.16
N LYS A 8 -6.03 7.46 34.57
CA LYS A 8 -6.47 8.08 33.32
C LYS A 8 -6.47 6.99 32.24
N MET A 9 -7.65 6.43 31.94
CA MET A 9 -7.86 5.73 30.68
C MET A 9 -7.92 6.78 29.58
N SER A 10 -6.95 6.72 28.66
CA SER A 10 -7.25 6.74 27.23
C SER A 10 -6.00 6.24 26.51
N ASP A 11 -6.01 5.00 26.04
CA ASP A 11 -5.25 4.69 24.84
C ASP A 11 -5.74 5.70 23.80
N SER A 12 -4.90 6.63 23.39
CA SER A 12 -5.23 7.48 22.25
C SER A 12 -5.34 6.57 21.05
N GLN A 13 -6.58 6.20 20.71
CA GLN A 13 -6.92 5.42 19.54
C GLN A 13 -6.24 6.04 18.32
N SER A 14 -5.26 5.32 17.76
CA SER A 14 -4.37 5.82 16.72
C SER A 14 -4.74 5.24 15.37
N TYR A 15 -4.73 6.07 14.34
CA TYR A 15 -4.79 5.61 12.96
C TYR A 15 -3.42 5.03 12.58
N ALA A 16 -3.38 4.19 11.55
CA ALA A 16 -2.14 3.59 11.08
C ALA A 16 -2.03 3.63 9.56
N ILE A 17 -0.80 3.80 9.07
CA ILE A 17 -0.42 3.42 7.71
C ILE A 17 0.23 2.05 7.82
N VAL A 18 -0.24 1.11 7.01
CA VAL A 18 0.32 -0.24 6.91
C VAL A 18 0.85 -0.48 5.50
N LYS A 19 1.98 -1.18 5.42
CA LYS A 19 2.34 -1.92 4.21
C LYS A 19 1.71 -3.30 4.34
N SER A 20 0.91 -3.71 3.37
CA SER A 20 0.26 -5.03 3.36
C SER A 20 0.61 -5.79 2.09
N GLN A 21 0.63 -7.10 2.18
CA GLN A 21 0.95 -8.00 1.08
C GLN A 21 -0.26 -8.88 0.74
N HIS A 22 -0.85 -8.64 -0.44
CA HIS A 22 -1.86 -9.51 -1.00
C HIS A 22 -1.19 -10.78 -1.57
N PRO A 23 -1.55 -11.99 -1.09
CA PRO A 23 -0.96 -13.21 -1.60
C PRO A 23 -1.42 -13.48 -3.04
N LEU A 24 -0.47 -13.75 -3.92
CA LEU A 24 -0.67 -14.18 -5.29
C LEU A 24 -0.19 -15.63 -5.44
N VAL A 25 -0.79 -16.37 -6.40
CA VAL A 25 -0.39 -17.75 -6.72
C VAL A 25 -0.30 -18.64 -5.47
N GLY A 26 -1.37 -18.66 -4.67
CA GLY A 26 -1.41 -19.47 -3.44
C GLY A 26 -0.42 -19.04 -2.34
N GLY A 27 0.13 -17.82 -2.40
CA GLY A 27 1.08 -17.28 -1.43
C GLY A 27 2.55 -17.35 -1.85
N VAL A 28 2.86 -17.89 -3.03
CA VAL A 28 4.25 -17.94 -3.54
C VAL A 28 4.76 -16.56 -3.94
N ALA A 29 3.87 -15.70 -4.44
CA ALA A 29 4.18 -14.34 -4.84
C ALA A 29 3.35 -13.33 -4.04
N GLY A 30 3.85 -12.10 -3.90
CA GLY A 30 3.19 -11.05 -3.15
C GLY A 30 2.94 -9.79 -3.99
N HIS A 31 1.79 -9.16 -3.76
CA HIS A 31 1.52 -7.80 -4.20
C HIS A 31 1.47 -6.88 -2.98
N ASN A 32 2.50 -6.05 -2.83
CA ASN A 32 2.59 -5.07 -1.77
C ASN A 32 1.79 -3.81 -2.14
N PHE A 33 1.09 -3.26 -1.16
CA PHE A 33 0.32 -2.02 -1.27
C PHE A 33 0.30 -1.30 0.08
N ILE A 34 -0.17 -0.05 0.08
CA ILE A 34 -0.23 0.81 1.26
C ILE A 34 -1.68 1.02 1.63
N ALA A 35 -2.04 0.80 2.89
CA ALA A 35 -3.39 1.03 3.39
C ALA A 35 -3.39 1.93 4.63
N VAL A 36 -4.47 2.67 4.83
CA VAL A 36 -4.74 3.44 6.05
C VAL A 36 -5.83 2.75 6.84
N LEU A 37 -5.56 2.50 8.13
CA LEU A 37 -6.48 1.87 9.05
C LEU A 37 -7.00 2.87 10.10
N THR A 38 -8.27 2.74 10.45
CA THR A 38 -8.85 3.38 11.65
C THR A 38 -8.32 2.69 12.92
N PRO A 39 -8.52 3.30 14.10
CA PRO A 39 -8.16 2.65 15.36
C PRO A 39 -8.84 1.31 15.62
N GLU A 40 -10.00 1.08 15.00
CA GLU A 40 -10.74 -0.19 15.06
C GLU A 40 -10.21 -1.23 14.05
N GLY A 41 -9.20 -0.88 13.25
CA GLY A 41 -8.61 -1.76 12.24
C GLY A 41 -9.36 -1.79 10.91
N ASN A 42 -10.32 -0.88 10.69
CA ASN A 42 -11.02 -0.77 9.41
C ASN A 42 -10.15 -0.03 8.39
N VAL A 43 -10.06 -0.55 7.16
CA VAL A 43 -9.41 0.19 6.07
C VAL A 43 -10.27 1.35 5.61
N ILE A 44 -9.66 2.51 5.37
CA ILE A 44 -10.33 3.72 4.87
C ILE A 44 -9.69 4.31 3.61
N HIS A 45 -8.41 4.02 3.34
CA HIS A 45 -7.72 4.43 2.13
C HIS A 45 -6.70 3.38 1.70
N GLU A 46 -6.39 3.33 0.41
CA GLU A 46 -5.42 2.38 -0.14
C GLU A 46 -4.73 2.95 -1.39
N LEU A 47 -3.45 2.61 -1.58
CA LEU A 47 -2.69 2.92 -2.79
C LEU A 47 -2.08 1.63 -3.34
N ASN A 48 -2.37 1.34 -4.60
CA ASN A 48 -1.93 0.12 -5.28
C ASN A 48 -1.19 0.46 -6.58
N GLY A 49 -0.01 -0.15 -6.78
CA GLY A 49 0.55 -0.26 -8.12
C GLY A 49 -0.13 -1.39 -8.88
N LEU A 50 -0.76 -1.13 -10.02
CA LEU A 50 -1.47 -2.15 -10.79
C LEU A 50 -1.08 -2.09 -12.27
N ALA A 51 -1.27 -3.21 -12.95
CA ALA A 51 -1.09 -3.27 -14.39
C ALA A 51 -2.34 -2.71 -15.09
N THR A 52 -2.14 -1.94 -16.15
CA THR A 52 -3.22 -1.35 -16.93
C THR A 52 -3.06 -1.72 -18.39
N SER A 53 -4.10 -2.32 -18.97
CA SER A 53 -4.10 -2.73 -20.37
C SER A 53 -4.12 -1.53 -21.31
N ARG A 54 -3.90 -1.78 -22.61
CA ARG A 54 -3.99 -0.74 -23.65
C ARG A 54 -5.36 -0.07 -23.73
N THR A 55 -6.43 -0.78 -23.34
CA THR A 55 -7.79 -0.26 -23.33
C THR A 55 -8.17 0.42 -22.01
N GLY A 56 -7.24 0.49 -21.05
CA GLY A 56 -7.46 1.10 -19.73
C GLY A 56 -7.98 0.13 -18.67
N GLU A 57 -8.06 -1.17 -18.95
CA GLU A 57 -8.48 -2.16 -17.98
C GLU A 57 -7.43 -2.33 -16.88
N ILE A 58 -7.83 -2.17 -15.62
CA ILE A 58 -6.98 -2.37 -14.45
C ILE A 58 -6.91 -3.86 -14.11
N LYS A 59 -5.70 -4.36 -13.91
CA LYS A 59 -5.39 -5.77 -13.69
C LYS A 59 -4.47 -5.95 -12.49
N PRO A 60 -4.63 -7.03 -11.71
CA PRO A 60 -3.76 -7.31 -10.57
C PRO A 60 -2.31 -7.59 -10.97
N ILE A 61 -2.10 -8.20 -12.14
CA ILE A 61 -0.79 -8.47 -12.72
C ILE A 61 -0.77 -8.19 -14.22
N GLY A 62 0.37 -7.69 -14.71
CA GLY A 62 0.63 -7.52 -16.14
C GLY A 62 1.17 -8.80 -16.76
N TYR A 63 0.70 -9.12 -17.95
CA TYR A 63 1.09 -10.31 -18.71
C TYR A 63 1.17 -10.04 -20.21
N LEU A 64 0.86 -8.83 -20.67
CA LEU A 64 1.05 -8.40 -22.05
C LEU A 64 2.17 -7.35 -22.10
N PRO A 65 3.03 -7.36 -23.13
CA PRO A 65 4.06 -6.32 -23.32
C PRO A 65 3.49 -4.89 -23.44
N SER A 66 2.20 -4.76 -23.76
CA SER A 66 1.50 -3.49 -23.84
C SER A 66 1.03 -2.95 -22.49
N ASP A 67 1.06 -3.76 -21.44
CA ASP A 67 0.60 -3.35 -20.12
C ASP A 67 1.49 -2.25 -19.54
N LYS A 68 0.85 -1.30 -18.86
CA LYS A 68 1.50 -0.19 -18.18
C LYS A 68 1.37 -0.34 -16.67
N LEU A 69 2.36 0.16 -15.94
CA LEU A 69 2.32 0.22 -14.49
C LEU A 69 1.83 1.60 -14.07
N TYR A 70 0.71 1.63 -13.36
CA TYR A 70 0.14 2.85 -12.78
C TYR A 70 -0.20 2.63 -11.31
N ILE A 71 -0.26 3.74 -10.57
CA ILE A 71 -0.74 3.79 -9.20
C ILE A 71 -2.20 4.23 -9.24
N TYR A 72 -3.02 3.55 -8.43
CA TYR A 72 -4.43 3.83 -8.24
C TYR A 72 -4.77 3.89 -6.76
N ASP A 73 -5.77 4.70 -6.42
CA ASP A 73 -6.38 4.69 -5.10
C ASP A 73 -7.64 3.81 -5.05
N GLU A 74 -8.24 3.70 -3.87
CA GLU A 74 -9.45 2.90 -3.67
C GLU A 74 -10.65 3.36 -4.51
N VAL A 75 -10.70 4.65 -4.90
CA VAL A 75 -11.79 5.21 -5.70
C VAL A 75 -11.66 4.77 -7.14
N ASP A 76 -10.44 4.82 -7.69
CA ASP A 76 -10.16 4.38 -9.06
C ASP A 76 -10.42 2.87 -9.23
N VAL A 77 -10.06 2.05 -8.23
CA VAL A 77 -10.25 0.59 -8.29
C VAL A 77 -11.66 0.15 -7.87
N GLY A 78 -12.36 0.95 -7.08
CA GLY A 78 -13.72 0.69 -6.60
C GLY A 78 -13.82 -0.36 -5.49
N LYS A 79 -12.71 -0.74 -4.87
CA LYS A 79 -12.64 -1.70 -3.75
C LYS A 79 -11.30 -1.60 -3.01
N PHE A 80 -11.25 -2.21 -1.82
CA PHE A 80 -10.01 -2.45 -1.07
C PHE A 80 -9.46 -3.86 -1.33
N PHE A 81 -8.13 -3.98 -1.40
CA PHE A 81 -7.42 -5.27 -1.39
C PHE A 81 -7.05 -5.72 0.02
N TYR A 82 -7.03 -4.77 0.97
CA TYR A 82 -6.73 -5.01 2.37
C TYR A 82 -7.61 -6.10 3.00
N ASN A 83 -6.95 -6.99 3.75
CA ASN A 83 -7.58 -7.93 4.66
C ASN A 83 -6.69 -8.11 5.88
N SER A 84 -7.26 -8.10 7.08
CA SER A 84 -6.50 -8.15 8.34
C SER A 84 -5.68 -9.43 8.52
N SER A 85 -5.99 -10.52 7.80
CA SER A 85 -5.23 -11.77 7.83
C SER A 85 -4.00 -11.80 6.92
N GLN A 86 -3.80 -10.75 6.10
CA GLN A 86 -2.62 -10.63 5.24
C GLN A 86 -1.35 -10.45 6.08
N ASN A 87 -0.22 -10.78 5.46
CA ASN A 87 1.07 -10.40 5.99
C ASN A 87 1.24 -8.87 5.85
N GLN A 88 1.53 -8.18 6.94
CA GLN A 88 1.51 -6.72 6.99
C GLN A 88 2.34 -6.16 8.14
N GLU A 89 2.75 -4.90 8.01
CA GLU A 89 3.45 -4.16 9.06
C GLU A 89 2.92 -2.73 9.18
N ILE A 90 2.72 -2.26 10.42
CA ILE A 90 2.43 -0.86 10.72
C ILE A 90 3.73 -0.07 10.55
N ILE A 91 3.78 0.77 9.53
CA ILE A 91 4.94 1.58 9.18
C ILE A 91 4.88 3.00 9.76
N PHE A 92 3.68 3.44 10.15
CA PHE A 92 3.46 4.69 10.86
C PHE A 92 2.12 4.64 11.61
N SER A 93 2.07 5.21 12.81
CA SER A 93 0.83 5.39 13.57
C SER A 93 0.80 6.76 14.23
N GLY A 94 -0.40 7.30 14.41
CA GLY A 94 -0.58 8.62 15.02
C GLY A 94 -2.02 9.10 15.00
N SER A 95 -2.21 10.40 15.16
CA SER A 95 -3.51 11.03 14.97
C SER A 95 -3.95 10.92 13.50
N TYR A 96 -5.26 11.07 13.26
CA TYR A 96 -5.80 11.13 11.89
C TYR A 96 -5.04 12.14 11.02
N ARG A 97 -4.77 13.33 11.56
CA ARG A 97 -4.06 14.38 10.82
C ARG A 97 -2.65 13.96 10.43
N GLU A 98 -1.86 13.41 11.35
CA GLU A 98 -0.48 13.00 11.07
C GLU A 98 -0.43 11.86 10.03
N VAL A 99 -1.34 10.89 10.14
CA VAL A 99 -1.48 9.79 9.18
C VAL A 99 -1.88 10.31 7.80
N MET A 100 -2.87 11.19 7.74
CA MET A 100 -3.34 11.74 6.47
C MET A 100 -2.33 12.69 5.82
N ASP A 101 -1.61 13.51 6.60
CA ASP A 101 -0.54 14.36 6.09
C ASP A 101 0.52 13.54 5.34
N LYS A 102 0.87 12.35 5.85
CA LYS A 102 1.74 11.40 5.16
C LYS A 102 1.07 10.76 3.94
N PHE A 103 -0.16 10.28 4.09
CA PHE A 103 -0.87 9.60 3.01
C PHE A 103 -1.18 10.50 1.81
N GLN A 104 -1.49 11.78 2.05
CA GLN A 104 -1.74 12.76 0.99
C GLN A 104 -0.51 13.01 0.12
N ILE A 105 0.72 12.86 0.66
CA ILE A 105 1.93 12.89 -0.17
C ILE A 105 1.89 11.73 -1.18
N GLY A 106 1.52 10.53 -0.75
CA GLY A 106 1.32 9.38 -1.63
C GLY A 106 0.29 9.67 -2.74
N LYS A 107 -0.86 10.26 -2.39
CA LYS A 107 -1.87 10.68 -3.39
C LYS A 107 -1.33 11.70 -4.38
N TYR A 108 -0.53 12.66 -3.92
CA TYR A 108 0.09 13.66 -4.79
C TYR A 108 1.09 13.06 -5.78
N LEU A 109 1.74 11.94 -5.41
CA LEU A 109 2.69 11.24 -6.28
C LEU A 109 2.01 10.44 -7.40
N ILE A 110 0.73 10.07 -7.27
CA ILE A 110 0.00 9.30 -8.29
C ILE A 110 0.14 9.90 -9.70
N PRO A 111 -0.28 11.16 -9.98
CA PRO A 111 -0.19 11.71 -11.32
C PRO A 111 1.26 11.85 -11.81
N LEU A 112 2.20 12.14 -10.91
CA LEU A 112 3.61 12.25 -11.24
C LEU A 112 4.20 10.91 -11.69
N PHE A 113 3.90 9.84 -10.95
CA PHE A 113 4.30 8.48 -11.30
C PHE A 113 3.64 8.04 -12.61
N ASN A 114 2.31 8.18 -12.72
CA ASN A 114 1.56 7.74 -13.88
C ASN A 114 1.97 8.46 -15.17
N SER A 115 2.40 9.73 -15.08
CA SER A 115 2.92 10.48 -16.23
C SER A 115 4.19 9.88 -16.85
N LYS A 116 4.96 9.06 -16.10
CA LYS A 116 6.17 8.39 -16.60
C LYS A 116 5.86 7.22 -17.52
N ASN A 117 4.63 6.70 -17.50
CA ASN A 117 4.15 5.68 -18.43
C ASN A 117 5.04 4.42 -18.47
N PHE A 118 5.46 3.97 -17.28
CA PHE A 118 6.30 2.77 -17.12
C PHE A 118 5.63 1.55 -17.73
N SER A 119 6.40 0.76 -18.47
CA SER A 119 5.92 -0.54 -18.94
C SER A 119 5.87 -1.51 -17.78
N TYR A 120 4.80 -2.30 -17.70
CA TYR A 120 4.73 -3.40 -16.74
C TYR A 120 5.50 -4.60 -17.33
N PRO A 121 6.45 -5.19 -16.61
CA PRO A 121 7.25 -6.29 -17.13
C PRO A 121 6.38 -7.51 -17.39
N PHE A 122 6.65 -8.20 -18.50
CA PHE A 122 6.01 -9.48 -18.79
C PHE A 122 6.21 -10.41 -17.59
N ILE A 123 5.13 -11.05 -17.12
CA ILE A 123 5.06 -11.92 -15.93
C ILE A 123 5.52 -11.29 -14.60
N GLY A 124 5.64 -9.96 -14.52
CA GLY A 124 5.95 -9.26 -13.27
C GLY A 124 7.41 -9.31 -12.83
N LEU A 125 8.34 -9.82 -13.64
CA LEU A 125 9.78 -9.84 -13.30
C LEU A 125 10.45 -8.51 -13.70
N GLY A 126 10.74 -7.66 -12.72
CA GLY A 126 11.28 -6.31 -12.92
C GLY A 126 10.45 -5.27 -12.17
N ASP A 127 10.47 -4.01 -12.63
CA ASP A 127 9.73 -2.94 -11.98
C ASP A 127 8.22 -3.12 -12.14
N ASN A 128 7.54 -3.41 -11.03
CA ASN A 128 6.14 -3.81 -11.06
C ASN A 128 5.36 -3.13 -9.92
N SER A 129 4.23 -3.73 -9.54
CA SER A 129 3.40 -3.25 -8.44
C SER A 129 4.15 -3.07 -7.11
N ASN A 130 5.10 -3.94 -6.78
CA ASN A 130 5.92 -3.82 -5.56
C ASN A 130 6.89 -2.63 -5.65
N SER A 131 7.46 -2.35 -6.84
CA SER A 131 8.29 -1.15 -7.06
C SER A 131 7.50 0.14 -6.88
N ALA A 132 6.24 0.15 -7.29
CA ALA A 132 5.34 1.27 -7.05
C ALA A 132 5.09 1.47 -5.55
N ALA A 133 4.87 0.40 -4.78
CA ALA A 133 4.75 0.48 -3.33
C ALA A 133 6.02 1.04 -2.67
N SER A 134 7.21 0.53 -3.02
CA SER A 134 8.49 1.05 -2.53
C SER A 134 8.69 2.54 -2.89
N THR A 135 8.36 2.93 -4.12
CA THR A 135 8.45 4.32 -4.58
C THR A 135 7.55 5.26 -3.77
N LEU A 136 6.31 4.83 -3.49
CA LEU A 136 5.37 5.59 -2.67
C LEU A 136 5.88 5.75 -1.24
N LEU A 137 6.32 4.65 -0.61
CA LEU A 137 6.84 4.68 0.76
C LEU A 137 8.03 5.61 0.90
N LYS A 138 8.99 5.51 -0.03
CA LYS A 138 10.12 6.43 -0.09
C LYS A 138 9.69 7.88 -0.27
N GLY A 139 8.76 8.15 -1.19
CA GLY A 139 8.23 9.48 -1.44
C GLY A 139 7.46 10.08 -0.26
N MET A 140 6.78 9.25 0.53
CA MET A 140 6.09 9.61 1.77
C MET A 140 7.07 9.80 2.96
N GLY A 141 8.34 9.43 2.79
CA GLY A 141 9.35 9.41 3.84
C GLY A 141 9.02 8.39 4.93
N LEU A 142 8.52 7.22 4.53
CA LEU A 142 8.15 6.10 5.39
C LEU A 142 9.09 4.91 5.18
N PRO A 143 9.24 4.03 6.17
CA PRO A 143 10.03 2.82 6.01
C PRO A 143 9.38 1.88 4.98
N ASP A 144 10.22 1.10 4.31
CA ASP A 144 9.83 0.05 3.37
C ASP A 144 10.32 -1.30 3.90
N PRO A 145 9.63 -1.90 4.89
CA PRO A 145 10.05 -3.17 5.47
C PRO A 145 9.80 -4.34 4.53
N ASP A 146 10.72 -5.30 4.47
CA ASP A 146 10.47 -6.60 3.83
C ASP A 146 9.48 -7.39 4.69
N LEU A 147 8.30 -7.64 4.16
CA LEU A 147 7.27 -8.42 4.85
C LEU A 147 7.62 -9.92 4.87
N GLY A 148 8.53 -10.38 4.00
CA GLY A 148 8.91 -11.78 3.86
C GLY A 148 7.78 -12.67 3.31
N ASN A 149 8.00 -13.99 3.36
CA ASN A 149 7.04 -15.06 3.04
C ASN A 149 6.58 -15.20 1.58
N ALA A 150 6.87 -14.25 0.69
CA ALA A 150 6.53 -14.34 -0.72
C ALA A 150 7.62 -13.73 -1.60
N ILE A 151 7.70 -14.17 -2.85
CA ILE A 151 8.55 -13.54 -3.87
C ILE A 151 7.87 -12.23 -4.32
N THR A 152 8.57 -11.11 -4.15
CA THR A 152 8.10 -9.75 -4.48
C THR A 152 9.09 -9.07 -5.42
N PRO A 153 9.10 -9.42 -6.72
CA PRO A 153 10.02 -8.81 -7.66
C PRO A 153 9.82 -7.29 -7.69
N GLY A 154 10.90 -6.52 -7.85
CA GLY A 154 10.84 -5.06 -7.94
C GLY A 154 10.71 -4.32 -6.60
N GLU A 155 10.52 -5.02 -5.49
CA GLU A 155 10.59 -4.41 -4.15
C GLU A 155 11.97 -3.80 -3.88
N GLY A 156 11.99 -2.59 -3.30
CA GLY A 156 13.21 -1.84 -2.99
C GLY A 156 13.97 -1.27 -4.20
N ALA A 157 13.41 -1.35 -5.41
CA ALA A 157 14.10 -0.95 -6.65
C ALA A 157 14.36 0.57 -6.79
N TYR A 158 13.69 1.43 -6.00
CA TYR A 158 13.72 2.88 -6.17
C TYR A 158 13.91 3.67 -4.88
#